data_AF-A0A968WID9-F1
#
_entry.id   AF-A0A968WID9-F1
#
_cell.length_a   1.000
_cell.length_b   1.000
_cell.length_c   1.000
_cell.angle_alpha   90.00
_cell.angle_beta   90.00
_cell.angle_gamma   90.00
#
_symmetry.space_group_name_H-M   'P 1'
#
loop_
_entity.id
_entity.type
_entity.pdbx_description
1 polymer ?
#
loop_
_entity_poly.entity_id
_entity_poly.type
_entity_poly.pdbx_seq_one_letter_code
_entity_poly.pdbx_strand_id
1 'polypeptide(L)'
;MIGTGLSRSATVETSPLRSSPVNFMVSAVYMTKKSLTRETGFGFLYSNNMTSIPFLPVVIWNENINEKNGVEIALPYKLAWRHSLSSRDIFHLKAEGSSRSYYVSEVGNHQFRRTDLDLGLGYTRIINRWTGVELFSGFRQNLQTQLPCDAEYKTMSGFVASIELFRDTGV
;
A
#
# COMPACT_ATOMS: atom_id res chain seq x y z
N MET A 1 -13.33 -1.05 9.55
CA MET A 1 -12.72 -1.87 8.49
C MET A 1 -11.37 -2.37 8.99
N ILE A 2 -11.09 -3.66 8.85
CA ILE A 2 -9.79 -4.26 9.20
C ILE A 2 -9.15 -4.71 7.88
N GLY A 3 -8.00 -4.15 7.54
CA GLY A 3 -7.22 -4.54 6.37
C GLY A 3 -6.00 -5.33 6.79
N THR A 4 -5.82 -6.53 6.24
CA THR A 4 -4.63 -7.37 6.50
C THR A 4 -3.85 -7.53 5.21
N GLY A 5 -2.62 -7.03 5.18
CA GLY A 5 -1.69 -7.19 4.06
C GLY A 5 -0.55 -8.13 4.45
N LEU A 6 -0.49 -9.29 3.81
CA LEU A 6 0.64 -10.22 3.94
C LEU A 6 1.51 -10.08 2.69
N SER A 7 2.79 -9.72 2.87
CA SER A 7 3.73 -9.64 1.76
C SER A 7 5.01 -10.37 2.13
N ARG A 8 5.36 -11.40 1.38
CA ARG A 8 6.62 -12.13 1.59
C ARG A 8 7.64 -11.61 0.58
N SER A 9 8.67 -10.91 1.03
CA SER A 9 9.83 -10.59 0.19
C SER A 9 10.79 -11.76 0.20
N ALA A 10 10.93 -12.45 -0.93
CA ALA A 10 12.03 -13.38 -1.15
C ALA A 10 13.15 -12.60 -1.87
N THR A 11 14.33 -12.53 -1.25
CA THR A 11 15.54 -12.06 -1.93
C THR A 11 16.06 -13.19 -2.82
N VAL A 12 16.25 -12.89 -4.10
CA VAL A 12 16.88 -13.78 -5.09
C VAL A 12 18.35 -13.94 -4.71
N GLU A 13 18.71 -15.08 -4.13
CA GLU A 13 19.59 -16.13 -4.73
C GLU A 13 20.36 -17.01 -3.72
N THR A 14 20.39 -16.73 -2.42
CA THR A 14 21.30 -17.49 -1.52
C THR A 14 20.80 -17.83 -0.11
N SER A 15 19.57 -17.47 0.26
CA SER A 15 19.00 -17.88 1.56
C SER A 15 17.88 -18.90 1.40
N PRO A 16 17.88 -20.03 2.15
CA PRO A 16 16.79 -20.98 2.08
C PRO A 16 15.48 -20.28 2.44
N LEU A 17 14.43 -20.49 1.62
CA LEU A 17 13.08 -19.93 1.77
C LEU A 17 12.51 -20.03 3.21
N ARG A 18 13.04 -20.94 4.03
CA ARG A 18 12.64 -21.24 5.40
C ARG A 18 13.10 -20.23 6.47
N SER A 19 14.15 -19.42 6.22
CA SER A 19 14.74 -18.52 7.24
C SER A 19 14.45 -17.04 7.06
N SER A 20 13.68 -16.65 6.03
CA SER A 20 13.35 -15.23 5.81
C SER A 20 12.21 -14.78 6.74
N PRO A 21 12.38 -13.70 7.52
CA PRO A 21 11.33 -13.18 8.39
C PRO A 21 10.07 -12.80 7.59
N VAL A 22 8.90 -13.17 8.11
CA VAL A 22 7.62 -12.86 7.47
C VAL A 22 7.28 -11.41 7.74
N ASN A 23 7.17 -10.64 6.66
CA ASN A 23 6.77 -9.25 6.67
C ASN A 23 5.23 -9.16 6.62
N PHE A 24 4.61 -8.50 7.59
CA PHE A 24 3.16 -8.34 7.69
C PHE A 24 2.75 -6.95 8.12
N MET A 25 1.58 -6.54 7.64
CA MET A 25 1.00 -5.24 7.93
C MET A 25 -0.48 -5.44 8.30
N VAL A 26 -0.88 -4.85 9.42
CA VAL A 26 -2.24 -4.92 9.95
C VAL A 26 -2.76 -3.51 10.11
N SER A 27 -3.90 -3.19 9.52
CA SER A 27 -4.58 -1.92 9.72
C SER A 27 -5.93 -2.13 10.39
N ALA A 28 -6.25 -1.23 11.32
CA ALA A 28 -7.57 -1.13 11.90
C ALA A 28 -8.02 0.33 11.78
N VAL A 29 -9.15 0.54 11.11
CA VAL A 29 -9.69 1.88 10.87
C VAL A 29 -11.16 1.92 11.26
N TYR A 30 -11.50 2.91 12.07
CA TYR A 30 -12.87 3.29 12.37
C TYR A 30 -13.32 4.35 11.36
N MET A 31 -14.39 4.07 10.62
CA MET A 31 -14.93 4.94 9.57
C MET A 31 -16.32 5.44 10.00
N THR A 32 -16.60 6.71 9.74
CA THR A 32 -17.90 7.34 9.98
C THR A 32 -18.38 8.07 8.76
N LYS A 33 -19.65 7.88 8.41
CA LYS A 33 -20.30 8.63 7.35
C LYS A 33 -20.79 9.96 7.91
N LYS A 34 -20.23 11.07 7.43
CA LYS A 34 -20.57 12.43 7.90
C LYS A 34 -21.66 13.07 7.06
N SER A 35 -21.76 12.69 5.79
CA SER A 35 -22.82 13.15 4.87
C SER A 35 -23.15 12.07 3.84
N LEU A 36 -24.09 12.34 2.93
CA LEU A 36 -24.40 11.44 1.82
C LEU A 36 -23.19 11.18 0.92
N THR A 37 -22.27 12.14 0.83
CA THR A 37 -21.12 12.13 -0.08
C THR A 37 -19.78 11.98 0.62
N ARG A 38 -19.71 12.10 1.95
CA ARG A 38 -18.45 12.15 2.70
C ARG A 38 -18.38 11.12 3.82
N GLU A 39 -17.26 10.42 3.85
CA GLU A 39 -16.87 9.47 4.88
C GLU A 39 -15.48 9.84 5.41
N THR A 40 -15.32 9.80 6.73
CA THR A 40 -14.05 10.11 7.39
C THR A 40 -13.75 9.02 8.39
N GLY A 41 -12.48 8.63 8.49
CA GLY A 41 -12.05 7.65 9.47
C GLY A 41 -10.71 7.95 10.08
N PHE A 42 -10.49 7.29 11.21
CA PHE A 42 -9.24 7.32 11.95
C PHE A 42 -8.87 5.90 12.34
N GLY A 43 -7.59 5.61 12.32
CA GLY A 43 -7.10 4.28 12.62
C GLY A 43 -5.61 4.25 12.86
N PHE A 44 -5.09 3.04 12.86
CA PHE A 44 -3.68 2.77 13.00
C PHE A 44 -3.27 1.64 12.08
N LEU A 45 -2.03 1.73 11.62
CA LEU A 45 -1.36 0.75 10.79
C LEU A 45 -0.18 0.21 11.60
N TYR A 46 -0.22 -1.07 11.92
CA TYR A 46 0.92 -1.78 12.45
C TYR A 46 1.70 -2.44 11.31
N SER A 47 3.02 -2.28 11.30
CA SER A 47 3.91 -2.93 10.35
C SER A 47 5.15 -3.43 11.08
N ASN A 48 5.42 -4.73 10.99
CA ASN A 48 6.66 -5.30 11.53
C ASN A 48 7.89 -4.99 10.65
N ASN A 49 7.69 -4.33 9.50
CA ASN A 49 8.77 -3.89 8.60
C ASN A 49 9.30 -2.50 8.97
N MET A 50 8.64 -1.78 9.87
CA MET A 50 9.06 -0.44 10.27
C MET A 50 9.87 -0.53 11.56
N THR A 51 11.15 -0.14 11.54
CA THR A 51 12.02 -0.27 12.72
C THR A 51 11.88 0.85 13.74
N SER A 52 11.62 2.08 13.30
CA SER A 52 11.57 3.21 14.25
C SER A 52 10.20 3.38 14.88
N ILE A 53 9.13 3.25 14.08
CA ILE A 53 7.76 3.44 14.53
C ILE A 53 6.90 2.35 13.86
N PRO A 54 6.64 1.22 14.54
CA PRO A 54 5.85 0.14 13.97
C PRO A 54 4.36 0.46 13.92
N PHE A 55 3.91 1.58 14.52
CA PHE A 55 2.53 2.03 14.54
C PHE A 55 2.38 3.41 13.88
N LEU A 56 1.72 3.47 12.73
CA LEU A 56 1.41 4.72 12.05
C LEU A 56 -0.05 5.10 12.27
N PRO A 57 -0.36 6.32 12.77
CA PRO A 57 -1.72 6.82 12.74
C PRO A 57 -2.17 6.98 11.29
N VAL A 58 -3.40 6.60 11.01
CA VAL A 58 -4.01 6.70 9.68
C VAL A 58 -5.25 7.57 9.78
N VAL A 59 -5.35 8.56 8.90
CA VAL A 59 -6.55 9.36 8.71
C VAL A 59 -7.08 9.11 7.32
N ILE A 60 -8.34 8.71 7.21
CA ILE A 60 -9.01 8.47 5.94
C ILE A 60 -10.04 9.56 5.71
N TRP A 61 -10.03 10.14 4.51
CA TRP A 61 -11.04 11.03 3.99
C TRP A 61 -11.49 10.52 2.63
N ASN A 62 -12.77 10.26 2.49
CA ASN A 62 -13.37 9.81 1.25
C ASN A 62 -14.55 10.73 0.91
N GLU A 63 -14.52 11.33 -0.26
CA GLU A 63 -15.54 12.28 -0.70
C GLU A 63 -15.91 12.06 -2.16
N ASN A 64 -17.20 11.87 -2.42
CA ASN A 64 -17.75 11.86 -3.76
C ASN A 64 -18.06 13.30 -4.16
N ILE A 65 -17.35 13.80 -5.18
CA ILE A 65 -17.56 15.14 -5.75
C ILE A 65 -18.84 15.16 -6.60
N ASN A 66 -19.11 14.05 -7.29
CA ASN A 66 -20.35 13.81 -8.03
C ASN A 66 -20.64 12.30 -8.09
N GLU A 67 -21.64 11.88 -8.86
CA GLU A 67 -22.04 10.47 -8.99
C GLU A 67 -20.94 9.56 -9.53
N LYS A 68 -20.00 10.11 -10.32
CA LYS A 68 -18.93 9.34 -10.95
C LYS A 68 -17.56 9.60 -10.35
N ASN A 69 -17.32 10.77 -9.78
CA ASN A 69 -15.99 11.18 -9.36
C ASN A 69 -15.91 11.35 -7.85
N GLY A 70 -14.78 10.94 -7.28
CA GLY A 70 -14.49 11.14 -5.88
C GLY A 70 -13.01 11.20 -5.60
N VAL A 71 -12.67 11.59 -4.39
CA VAL A 71 -11.31 11.63 -3.88
C VAL A 71 -11.24 10.75 -2.66
N GLU A 72 -10.16 9.98 -2.56
CA GLU A 72 -9.80 9.16 -1.42
C GLU A 72 -8.42 9.58 -0.95
N ILE A 73 -8.32 9.97 0.31
CA ILE A 73 -7.07 10.35 0.97
C ILE A 73 -6.93 9.41 2.17
N ALA A 74 -5.85 8.67 2.26
CA ALA A 74 -5.48 7.93 3.47
C ALA A 74 -4.07 8.34 3.89
N LEU A 75 -3.98 9.32 4.78
CA LEU A 75 -2.70 9.85 5.23
C LEU A 75 -2.03 8.88 6.22
N PRO A 76 -0.68 8.78 6.18
CA PRO A 76 0.24 9.54 5.32
C PRO A 76 0.54 8.88 3.95
N TYR A 77 -0.11 7.78 3.59
CA TYR A 77 0.41 6.86 2.58
C TYR A 77 -0.33 6.82 1.24
N LYS A 78 -1.53 7.40 1.10
CA LYS A 78 -2.32 7.30 -0.13
C LYS A 78 -3.09 8.57 -0.45
N LEU A 79 -3.07 8.95 -1.73
CA LEU A 79 -3.96 9.91 -2.35
C LEU A 79 -4.48 9.30 -3.65
N ALA A 80 -5.79 9.33 -3.89
CA ALA A 80 -6.37 8.79 -5.09
C ALA A 80 -7.55 9.63 -5.58
N TRP A 81 -7.55 9.92 -6.87
CA TRP A 81 -8.75 10.34 -7.59
C TRP A 81 -9.46 9.10 -8.12
N ARG A 82 -10.78 9.02 -7.94
CA ARG A 82 -11.62 7.88 -8.30
C ARG A 82 -12.62 8.30 -9.36
N HIS A 83 -12.78 7.49 -10.39
CA HIS A 83 -13.79 7.63 -11.43
C HIS A 83 -14.56 6.32 -11.62
N SER A 84 -15.80 6.28 -11.14
CA SER A 84 -16.72 5.16 -11.29
C SER A 84 -17.26 5.12 -12.72
N LEU A 85 -16.94 4.04 -13.45
CA LEU A 85 -17.54 3.73 -14.75
C LEU A 85 -18.92 3.09 -14.57
N SER A 86 -19.06 2.27 -13.52
CA SER A 86 -20.27 1.56 -13.16
C SER A 86 -20.34 1.44 -11.64
N SER A 87 -21.41 0.81 -11.12
CA SER A 87 -21.50 0.47 -9.69
C SER A 87 -20.47 -0.57 -9.22
N ARG A 88 -19.75 -1.22 -10.15
CA ARG A 88 -18.77 -2.27 -9.86
C ARG A 88 -17.39 -1.98 -10.41
N ASP A 89 -17.24 -0.96 -11.25
CA ASP A 89 -16.01 -0.66 -11.97
C ASP A 89 -15.54 0.76 -11.64
N ILE A 90 -14.34 0.86 -11.08
CA ILE A 90 -13.75 2.14 -10.65
C ILE A 90 -12.35 2.26 -11.22
N PHE A 91 -12.07 3.36 -11.90
CA PHE A 91 -10.72 3.78 -12.23
C PHE A 91 -10.14 4.67 -11.14
N HIS A 92 -8.86 4.52 -10.88
CA HIS A 92 -8.12 5.27 -9.88
C HIS A 92 -6.91 5.91 -10.55
N LEU A 93 -6.68 7.19 -10.31
CA LEU A 93 -5.35 7.79 -10.43
C LEU A 93 -4.82 7.91 -9.01
N LYS A 94 -3.79 7.13 -8.66
CA LYS A 94 -3.33 7.02 -7.27
C LYS A 94 -1.84 7.33 -7.11
N ALA A 95 -1.54 7.91 -5.97
CA ALA A 95 -0.22 8.13 -5.43
C ALA A 95 -0.12 7.39 -4.08
N GLU A 96 0.75 6.40 -4.00
CA GLU A 96 0.90 5.54 -2.82
C GLU A 96 2.35 5.53 -2.33
N GLY A 97 2.57 5.99 -1.11
CA GLY A 97 3.85 5.90 -0.42
C GLY A 97 4.00 4.53 0.24
N SER A 98 5.14 3.88 0.04
CA SER A 98 5.47 2.64 0.74
C SER A 98 6.88 2.71 1.34
N SER A 99 7.05 2.16 2.54
CA SER A 99 8.36 2.02 3.17
C SER A 99 8.59 0.56 3.50
N ARG A 100 9.76 0.04 3.09
CA ARG A 100 10.14 -1.36 3.24
C ARG A 100 11.50 -1.45 3.88
N SER A 101 11.63 -2.38 4.81
CA SER A 101 12.91 -2.76 5.39
C SER A 101 13.28 -4.18 4.99
N TYR A 102 14.54 -4.37 4.66
CA TYR A 102 15.11 -5.67 4.32
C TYR A 102 16.30 -5.94 5.24
N TYR A 103 16.47 -7.21 5.60
CA TYR A 103 17.65 -7.69 6.31
C TYR A 103 18.45 -8.57 5.36
N VAL A 104 19.72 -8.27 5.19
CA VAL A 104 20.64 -9.12 4.42
C VAL A 104 21.57 -9.79 5.42
N SER A 105 21.43 -11.11 5.60
CA SER A 105 22.21 -11.87 6.58
C SER A 105 23.68 -12.03 6.19
N GLU A 106 24.02 -11.86 4.90
CA GLU A 106 25.34 -12.18 4.35
C GLU A 106 26.40 -11.10 4.58
N VAL A 107 26.01 -9.87 4.93
CA VAL A 107 26.93 -8.73 5.07
C VAL A 107 27.01 -8.23 6.51
N GLY A 108 26.58 -9.04 7.49
CA GLY A 108 26.29 -8.60 8.85
C GLY A 108 24.82 -8.16 8.97
N ASN A 109 24.26 -8.15 10.18
CA ASN A 109 22.86 -7.80 10.45
C ASN A 109 22.56 -6.31 10.18
N HIS A 110 22.78 -5.86 8.95
CA HIS A 110 22.52 -4.51 8.51
C HIS A 110 21.12 -4.42 7.94
N GLN A 111 20.43 -3.37 8.37
CA GLN A 111 19.10 -3.07 7.90
C GLN A 111 19.18 -2.15 6.70
N PHE A 112 18.48 -2.55 5.63
CA PHE A 112 18.29 -1.76 4.43
C PHE A 112 16.89 -1.15 4.50
N ARG A 113 16.77 0.16 4.34
CA ARG A 113 15.46 0.83 4.32
C ARG A 113 15.25 1.58 3.03
N ARG A 114 14.09 1.35 2.42
CA ARG A 114 13.70 1.96 1.16
C ARG A 114 12.31 2.58 1.29
N THR A 115 12.19 3.84 0.90
CA THR A 115 10.93 4.56 0.83
C THR A 115 10.67 4.92 -0.63
N ASP A 116 9.52 4.47 -1.13
CA ASP A 116 9.10 4.62 -2.50
C ASP A 116 7.76 5.35 -2.58
N LEU A 117 7.53 6.01 -3.71
CA LEU A 117 6.27 6.60 -4.11
C LEU A 117 5.84 5.96 -5.44
N ASP A 118 4.68 5.33 -5.43
CA ASP A 118 4.06 4.74 -6.60
C ASP A 118 3.03 5.71 -7.16
N LEU A 119 3.21 6.14 -8.40
CA LEU A 119 2.26 6.99 -9.12
C LEU A 119 1.72 6.20 -10.30
N GLY A 120 0.40 6.07 -10.41
CA GLY A 120 -0.15 5.30 -11.51
C GLY A 120 -1.66 5.22 -11.58
N LEU A 121 -2.11 4.36 -12.50
CA LEU A 121 -3.51 4.09 -12.76
C LEU A 121 -3.89 2.73 -12.18
N GLY A 122 -5.00 2.71 -11.46
CA GLY A 122 -5.63 1.52 -10.94
C GLY A 122 -6.99 1.28 -11.62
N TYR A 123 -7.36 0.02 -11.81
CA TYR A 123 -8.70 -0.40 -12.20
C TYR A 123 -9.19 -1.43 -11.20
N THR A 124 -10.29 -1.10 -10.53
CA THR A 124 -10.90 -1.93 -9.52
C THR A 124 -12.23 -2.45 -10.05
N ARG A 125 -12.41 -3.77 -9.98
CA ARG A 125 -13.65 -4.45 -10.33
C ARG A 125 -14.17 -5.27 -9.17
N ILE A 126 -15.38 -4.95 -8.72
CA ILE A 126 -16.14 -5.72 -7.74
C ILE A 126 -16.79 -6.90 -8.46
N ILE A 127 -16.34 -8.13 -8.14
CA ILE A 127 -16.86 -9.36 -8.76
C ILE A 127 -18.20 -9.73 -8.13
N ASN A 128 -18.25 -9.70 -6.80
CA ASN A 128 -19.45 -10.01 -6.01
C ASN A 128 -19.47 -9.14 -4.75
N ARG A 129 -20.45 -9.34 -3.87
CA ARG A 129 -20.62 -8.54 -2.64
C ARG A 129 -19.44 -8.61 -1.67
N TRP A 130 -18.54 -9.58 -1.82
CA TRP A 130 -17.48 -9.85 -0.86
C TRP A 130 -16.08 -9.84 -1.47
N THR A 131 -15.92 -9.82 -2.78
CA THR A 131 -14.61 -9.95 -3.43
C THR A 131 -14.49 -9.03 -4.64
N GLY A 132 -13.30 -8.48 -4.81
CA GLY A 132 -12.93 -7.72 -6.00
C GLY A 132 -11.48 -7.96 -6.41
N VAL A 133 -11.16 -7.44 -7.59
CA VAL A 133 -9.82 -7.42 -8.16
C VAL A 133 -9.43 -5.96 -8.35
N GLU A 134 -8.20 -5.62 -8.00
CA GLU A 134 -7.56 -4.37 -8.39
C GLU A 134 -6.38 -4.69 -9.30
N LEU A 135 -6.32 -4.02 -10.45
CA LEU A 135 -5.17 -3.99 -11.33
C LEU A 135 -4.51 -2.63 -11.20
N PHE A 136 -3.21 -2.57 -10.98
CA PHE A 136 -2.47 -1.32 -10.93
C PHE A 136 -1.29 -1.35 -11.89
N SER A 137 -1.02 -0.22 -12.51
CA SER A 137 0.14 0.00 -13.36
C SER A 137 0.61 1.45 -13.22
N GLY A 138 1.92 1.64 -13.10
CA GLY A 138 2.47 2.96 -12.86
C GLY A 138 3.99 3.00 -12.85
N PHE A 139 4.49 4.08 -12.26
CA PHE A 139 5.90 4.32 -12.06
C PHE A 139 6.20 4.45 -10.58
N ARG A 140 7.16 3.66 -10.11
CA ARG A 140 7.70 3.71 -8.76
C ARG A 140 8.90 4.63 -8.76
N GLN A 141 8.85 5.68 -7.96
CA GLN A 141 9.99 6.55 -7.69
C GLN A 141 10.53 6.27 -6.29
N ASN A 142 11.82 6.01 -6.18
CA ASN A 142 12.46 5.99 -4.87
C ASN A 142 12.65 7.41 -4.34
N LEU A 143 12.23 7.65 -3.11
CA LEU A 143 12.39 8.94 -2.43
C LEU A 143 13.62 8.94 -1.54
N GLN A 144 13.82 7.85 -0.79
CA GLN A 144 14.93 7.74 0.13
C GLN A 144 15.35 6.29 0.22
N THR A 145 16.67 6.10 0.27
CA THR A 145 17.21 4.80 0.61
C THR A 145 18.38 4.91 1.57
N GLN A 146 18.40 4.03 2.56
CA GLN A 146 19.47 3.90 3.54
C GLN A 146 20.17 2.55 3.29
N LEU A 147 21.44 2.63 2.91
CA LEU A 147 22.34 1.49 2.76
C LEU A 147 23.30 1.41 3.94
N PRO A 148 23.78 0.21 4.30
CA PRO A 148 25.03 0.07 5.03
C PRO A 148 26.21 0.59 4.19
N CYS A 149 27.29 0.94 4.89
CA CYS A 149 28.53 1.42 4.28
C CYS A 149 28.98 0.44 3.18
N ASP A 150 29.38 1.00 2.03
CA ASP A 150 29.99 0.33 0.87
C ASP A 150 29.05 -0.38 -0.13
N ALA A 151 27.73 -0.33 0.07
CA ALA A 151 26.80 -0.79 -0.95
C ALA A 151 26.49 0.31 -2.00
N GLU A 152 26.32 -0.09 -3.25
CA GLU A 152 25.86 0.78 -4.35
C GLU A 152 24.50 0.32 -4.88
N TYR A 153 23.60 1.28 -5.16
CA TYR A 153 22.28 0.98 -5.71
C TYR A 153 22.33 0.83 -7.23
N LYS A 154 21.75 -0.28 -7.73
CA LYS A 154 21.67 -0.55 -9.17
C LYS A 154 20.42 0.03 -9.86
N THR A 155 19.27 0.13 -9.18
CA THR A 155 18.05 0.73 -9.78
C THR A 155 17.11 1.26 -8.70
N MET A 156 16.81 2.56 -8.75
CA MET A 156 15.99 3.23 -7.74
C MET A 156 14.53 3.42 -8.19
N SER A 157 14.27 3.64 -9.48
CA SER A 157 12.92 3.94 -9.98
C SER A 157 12.61 3.11 -11.22
N GLY A 158 11.34 2.82 -11.47
CA GLY A 158 10.95 2.00 -12.62
C GLY A 158 9.47 1.73 -12.72
N PHE A 159 9.10 1.03 -13.79
CA PHE A 159 7.73 0.58 -14.00
C PHE A 159 7.31 -0.42 -12.91
N VAL A 160 6.07 -0.30 -12.46
CA VAL A 160 5.45 -1.22 -11.52
C VAL A 160 4.05 -1.59 -11.99
N ALA A 161 3.69 -2.86 -11.82
CA ALA A 161 2.33 -3.33 -11.98
C ALA A 161 1.99 -4.33 -10.87
N SER A 162 0.73 -4.35 -10.44
CA SER A 162 0.22 -5.32 -9.48
C SER A 162 -1.19 -5.78 -9.84
N ILE A 163 -1.52 -6.98 -9.34
CA ILE A 163 -2.86 -7.54 -9.35
C ILE A 163 -3.15 -7.92 -7.91
N GLU A 164 -4.21 -7.36 -7.35
CA GLU A 164 -4.60 -7.57 -5.96
C GLU A 164 -6.01 -8.16 -5.89
N LEU A 165 -6.16 -9.19 -5.07
CA LEU A 165 -7.45 -9.76 -4.72
C LEU A 165 -7.81 -9.27 -3.33
N PHE A 166 -8.96 -8.60 -3.21
CA PHE A 166 -9.42 -8.09 -1.92
C PHE A 166 -10.78 -8.67 -1.55
N ARG A 167 -11.00 -8.79 -0.24
CA ARG A 167 -12.27 -9.18 0.36
C ARG A 167 -12.90 -7.97 1.03
N ASP A 168 -14.08 -7.57 0.57
CA ASP A 168 -14.87 -6.53 1.22
C ASP A 168 -15.76 -7.17 2.29
N THR A 169 -15.51 -6.85 3.55
CA THR A 169 -16.39 -7.20 4.66
C THR A 169 -17.37 -6.06 4.86
N GLY A 170 -18.31 -5.91 3.93
CA GLY A 170 -19.37 -4.92 4.04
C GLY A 170 -20.12 -5.04 5.37
N VAL A 171 -20.32 -3.91 6.04
CA VAL A 171 -21.31 -3.71 7.11
C VAL A 171 -22.32 -2.72 6.59
#